data_AF-A0A7C1G505-F1
#
_entry.id   AF-A0A7C1G505-F1
#
_cell.length_a   1.000
_cell.length_b   1.000
_cell.length_c   1.000
_cell.angle_alpha   90.00
_cell.angle_beta   90.00
_cell.angle_gamma   90.00
#
_symmetry.space_group_name_H-M   'P 1'
#
loop_
_entity.id
_entity.type
_entity.pdbx_description
1 polymer ?
#
loop_
_entity_poly.entity_id
_entity_poly.type
_entity_poly.pdbx_seq_one_letter_code
_entity_poly.pdbx_strand_id
1 'polypeptide(L)'
;MVAVLILTALWMNGVVPASAASNGKDPEIAAALDRIARGTYTAEDLQLIRSRPDIAAQVLDPTRPVEVGARGGVLIQPMAVSAAGCWWADVWFQRFSLLGFSLYEWHHYVAWCGNSSVVTGWQNRYDYVTDVNSVIYVRELVVNQASGPGSWQAWSHMQRHLEYCVVRYGCYANAYPWNKIYVYGDGRFTYEGSY
;
A
#
# COMPACT_ATOMS: atom_id res chain seq x y z
N MET A 1 -74.37 28.57 32.91
CA MET A 1 -73.51 29.38 32.02
C MET A 1 -72.18 28.67 31.88
N VAL A 2 -71.72 28.63 30.63
CA VAL A 2 -70.68 27.80 30.01
C VAL A 2 -69.34 27.75 30.76
N ALA A 3 -68.77 26.54 30.85
CA ALA A 3 -67.39 26.23 31.23
C ALA A 3 -66.43 26.37 30.04
N VAL A 4 -65.21 26.85 30.26
CA VAL A 4 -64.08 26.62 29.32
C VAL A 4 -62.80 26.41 30.15
N LEU A 5 -62.40 25.15 30.31
CA LEU A 5 -61.04 24.76 30.65
C LEU A 5 -60.22 24.71 29.35
N ILE A 6 -59.13 25.46 29.28
CA ILE A 6 -58.16 25.40 28.18
C ILE A 6 -57.08 24.39 28.57
N LEU A 7 -57.18 23.16 28.05
CA LEU A 7 -56.09 22.19 28.05
C LEU A 7 -55.19 22.46 26.84
N THR A 8 -53.98 22.98 27.06
CA THR A 8 -52.92 23.02 26.05
C THR A 8 -52.26 21.64 25.95
N ALA A 9 -52.57 20.90 24.88
CA ALA A 9 -51.84 19.69 24.49
C ALA A 9 -50.50 20.09 23.83
N LEU A 10 -49.40 19.78 24.50
CA LEU A 10 -48.05 19.87 23.93
C LEU A 10 -47.87 18.70 22.95
N TRP A 11 -47.84 18.99 21.65
CA TRP A 11 -47.49 18.01 20.63
C TRP A 11 -45.98 17.81 20.65
N MET A 12 -45.52 16.74 21.30
CA MET A 12 -44.16 16.24 21.09
C MET A 12 -44.07 15.68 19.67
N ASN A 13 -43.59 16.51 18.74
CA ASN A 13 -43.09 16.04 17.46
C ASN A 13 -41.85 15.18 17.75
N GLY A 14 -42.05 13.87 17.87
CA GLY A 14 -40.97 12.90 17.86
C GLY A 14 -40.24 13.03 16.53
N VAL A 15 -39.06 13.66 16.56
CA VAL A 15 -38.10 13.58 15.48
C VAL A 15 -37.64 12.13 15.48
N VAL A 16 -38.26 11.30 14.64
CA VAL A 16 -37.75 9.98 14.32
C VAL A 16 -36.41 10.24 13.63
N PRO A 17 -35.26 9.81 14.18
CA PRO A 17 -34.03 9.86 13.41
C PRO A 17 -34.28 9.08 12.13
N ALA A 18 -34.09 9.75 10.99
CA ALA A 18 -34.13 9.09 9.71
C ALA A 18 -33.08 7.97 9.75
N SER A 19 -33.52 6.71 9.82
CA SER A 19 -32.64 5.58 9.59
C SER A 19 -31.99 5.82 8.24
N ALA A 20 -30.69 6.11 8.25
CA ALA A 20 -29.90 6.14 7.03
C ALA A 20 -30.18 4.82 6.30
N ALA A 21 -30.77 4.91 5.11
CA ALA A 21 -30.98 3.77 4.25
C ALA A 21 -29.62 3.05 4.14
N SER A 22 -29.54 1.82 4.63
CA SER A 22 -28.37 0.98 4.37
C SER A 22 -28.25 0.91 2.85
N ASN A 23 -27.11 1.35 2.31
CA ASN A 23 -26.87 1.49 0.87
C ASN A 23 -26.82 0.14 0.12
N GLY A 24 -27.64 -0.86 0.48
CA GLY A 24 -27.55 -2.24 0.00
C GLY A 24 -26.24 -2.94 0.38
N LYS A 25 -25.41 -2.30 1.23
CA LYS A 25 -24.15 -2.83 1.73
C LYS A 25 -24.42 -3.65 2.98
N ASP A 26 -23.85 -4.85 3.02
CA ASP A 26 -23.94 -5.73 4.18
C ASP A 26 -23.12 -5.13 5.33
N PRO A 27 -23.74 -4.72 6.45
CA PRO A 27 -23.05 -4.05 7.54
C PRO A 27 -22.01 -4.97 8.21
N GLU A 28 -22.21 -6.29 8.19
CA GLU A 28 -21.26 -7.25 8.77
C GLU A 28 -19.97 -7.30 7.96
N ILE A 29 -20.09 -7.30 6.63
CA ILE A 29 -18.93 -7.23 5.72
C ILE A 29 -18.20 -5.90 5.87
N ALA A 30 -18.93 -4.78 5.94
CA ALA A 30 -18.31 -3.47 6.14
C ALA A 30 -17.50 -3.43 7.46
N ALA A 31 -18.06 -3.99 8.54
CA ALA A 31 -17.38 -4.07 9.82
C ALA A 31 -16.16 -5.01 9.79
N ALA A 32 -16.24 -6.13 9.07
CA ALA A 32 -15.11 -7.05 8.88
C ALA A 32 -13.98 -6.38 8.09
N LEU A 33 -14.28 -5.65 7.01
CA LEU A 33 -13.30 -4.89 6.23
C LEU A 33 -12.59 -3.83 7.09
N ASP A 34 -13.33 -3.11 7.92
CA ASP A 34 -12.78 -2.11 8.84
C ASP A 34 -11.89 -2.73 9.93
N ARG A 35 -12.24 -3.92 10.45
CA ARG A 35 -11.35 -4.67 11.35
C ARG A 35 -10.08 -5.15 10.65
N ILE A 36 -10.16 -5.58 9.39
CA ILE A 36 -8.99 -5.94 8.58
C ILE A 36 -8.08 -4.72 8.39
N ALA A 37 -8.64 -3.56 8.04
CA ALA A 37 -7.89 -2.32 7.88
C ALA A 37 -7.11 -1.93 9.15
N ARG A 38 -7.72 -2.16 10.32
CA ARG A 38 -7.12 -1.84 11.63
C ARG A 38 -6.20 -2.93 12.19
N GLY A 39 -6.09 -4.08 11.52
CA GLY A 39 -5.32 -5.23 12.00
C GLY A 39 -5.94 -5.93 13.22
N THR A 40 -7.22 -5.68 13.51
CA THR A 40 -7.96 -6.29 14.63
C THR A 40 -8.96 -7.36 14.17
N TYR A 41 -8.72 -7.95 13.00
CA TYR A 41 -9.59 -8.95 12.39
C TYR A 41 -9.49 -10.30 13.13
N THR A 42 -10.56 -11.08 13.05
CA THR A 42 -10.58 -12.46 13.56
C THR A 42 -10.60 -13.48 12.41
N ALA A 43 -10.48 -14.77 12.75
CA ALA A 43 -10.61 -15.84 11.76
C ALA A 43 -12.02 -15.87 11.14
N GLU A 44 -13.05 -15.54 11.94
CA GLU A 44 -14.44 -15.45 11.51
C GLU A 44 -14.64 -14.33 10.49
N ASP A 45 -13.97 -13.18 10.65
CA ASP A 45 -14.00 -12.08 9.67
C ASP A 45 -13.48 -12.54 8.31
N LEU A 46 -12.36 -13.26 8.31
CA LEU A 46 -11.76 -13.77 7.08
C LEU A 46 -12.65 -14.84 6.43
N GLN A 47 -13.27 -15.71 7.22
CA GLN A 47 -14.22 -16.71 6.73
C GLN A 47 -15.48 -16.06 6.16
N LEU A 48 -16.02 -15.05 6.84
CA LEU A 48 -17.18 -14.28 6.38
C LEU A 48 -16.90 -13.67 5.00
N ILE A 49 -15.76 -13.03 4.81
CA ILE A 49 -15.39 -12.45 3.52
C ILE A 49 -15.13 -13.53 2.47
N ARG A 50 -14.42 -14.62 2.82
CA ARG A 50 -14.18 -15.75 1.90
C ARG A 50 -15.47 -16.42 1.42
N SER A 51 -16.54 -16.39 2.20
CA SER A 51 -17.86 -16.88 1.78
C SER A 51 -18.48 -16.08 0.63
N ARG A 52 -17.90 -14.92 0.29
CA ARG A 52 -18.32 -14.00 -0.78
C ARG A 52 -17.17 -13.84 -1.78
N PRO A 53 -17.04 -14.74 -2.77
CA PRO A 53 -15.88 -14.75 -3.67
C PRO A 53 -15.67 -13.44 -4.46
N ASP A 54 -16.77 -12.74 -4.78
CA ASP A 54 -16.74 -11.45 -5.46
C ASP A 54 -16.01 -10.37 -4.64
N ILE A 55 -16.13 -10.44 -3.31
CA ILE A 55 -15.48 -9.53 -2.37
C ILE A 55 -14.09 -10.05 -2.01
N ALA A 56 -13.95 -11.34 -1.72
CA ALA A 56 -12.69 -11.96 -1.32
C ALA A 56 -11.57 -11.81 -2.36
N ALA A 57 -11.90 -11.76 -3.65
CA ALA A 57 -10.95 -11.50 -4.72
C ALA A 57 -10.34 -10.08 -4.69
N GLN A 58 -10.97 -9.14 -3.99
CA GLN A 58 -10.59 -7.72 -3.93
C GLN A 58 -9.93 -7.33 -2.61
N VAL A 59 -10.18 -8.11 -1.55
CA VAL A 59 -9.69 -7.83 -0.20
C VAL A 59 -8.30 -8.41 -0.03
N LEU A 60 -7.36 -7.58 0.40
CA LEU A 60 -6.01 -7.97 0.81
C LEU A 60 -6.04 -9.13 1.81
N ASP A 61 -5.23 -10.16 1.58
CA ASP A 61 -5.00 -11.19 2.59
C ASP A 61 -3.98 -10.69 3.63
N PRO A 62 -4.40 -10.46 4.90
CA PRO A 62 -3.48 -10.03 5.94
C PRO A 62 -2.66 -11.19 6.54
N THR A 63 -3.03 -12.45 6.25
CA THR A 63 -2.37 -13.65 6.77
C THR A 63 -1.27 -14.18 5.86
N ARG A 64 -1.30 -13.81 4.58
CA ARG A 64 -0.26 -14.19 3.62
C ARG A 64 0.97 -13.30 3.80
N PRO A 65 2.18 -13.88 3.96
CA PRO A 65 3.42 -13.10 3.94
C PRO A 65 3.53 -12.30 2.65
N VAL A 66 4.06 -11.09 2.76
CA VAL A 66 4.36 -10.28 1.58
C VAL A 66 5.49 -10.94 0.80
N GLU A 67 5.30 -11.10 -0.51
CA GLU A 67 6.38 -11.58 -1.37
C GLU A 67 7.29 -10.42 -1.70
N VAL A 68 8.59 -10.57 -1.47
CA VAL A 68 9.59 -9.52 -1.66
C VAL A 68 10.72 -10.10 -2.47
N GLY A 69 11.19 -9.34 -3.44
CA GLY A 69 12.33 -9.72 -4.25
C GLY A 69 13.16 -8.52 -4.65
N ALA A 70 14.37 -8.82 -5.12
CA ALA A 70 15.22 -7.82 -5.71
C ALA A 70 15.96 -8.40 -6.89
N ARG A 71 16.16 -7.58 -7.90
CA ARG A 71 17.02 -7.86 -9.04
C ARG A 71 17.92 -6.67 -9.29
N GLY A 72 19.06 -6.91 -9.89
CA GLY A 72 20.00 -5.85 -10.22
C GLY A 72 21.03 -6.32 -11.22
N GLY A 73 21.80 -5.38 -11.72
CA GLY A 73 22.79 -5.67 -12.73
C GLY A 73 23.67 -4.49 -13.08
N VAL A 74 24.48 -4.70 -14.11
CA VAL A 74 25.43 -3.71 -14.61
C VAL A 74 24.78 -2.95 -15.77
N LEU A 75 24.77 -1.61 -15.72
CA LEU A 75 24.25 -0.75 -16.79
C LEU A 75 25.23 -0.63 -17.96
N ILE A 76 26.53 -0.78 -17.71
CA ILE A 76 27.61 -0.69 -18.69
C ILE A 76 28.56 -1.87 -18.46
N GLN A 77 28.63 -2.85 -19.36
CA GLN A 77 29.57 -3.97 -19.23
C GLN A 77 31.02 -3.44 -19.22
N PRO A 78 31.81 -3.60 -18.14
CA PRO A 78 33.23 -3.33 -18.22
C PRO A 78 33.90 -4.56 -18.81
N MET A 79 34.57 -4.40 -19.95
CA MET A 79 35.67 -5.28 -20.27
C MET A 79 36.75 -5.03 -19.20
N ALA A 80 37.00 -6.03 -18.37
CA ALA A 80 37.98 -6.10 -17.28
C ALA A 80 37.61 -5.48 -15.90
N VAL A 81 37.78 -6.32 -14.87
CA VAL A 81 37.97 -6.12 -13.42
C VAL A 81 37.66 -4.72 -12.83
N SER A 82 36.70 -4.67 -11.89
CA SER A 82 36.00 -3.49 -11.35
C SER A 82 36.87 -2.30 -10.87
N ALA A 83 36.84 -1.18 -11.59
CA ALA A 83 37.46 0.11 -11.20
C ALA A 83 36.48 1.31 -11.20
N ALA A 84 35.46 1.31 -12.05
CA ALA A 84 34.34 2.23 -12.00
C ALA A 84 33.22 1.69 -12.88
N GLY A 85 31.98 1.92 -12.49
CA GLY A 85 30.83 1.38 -13.21
C GLY A 85 29.53 2.02 -12.79
N CYS A 86 28.48 1.71 -13.55
CA CYS A 86 27.12 2.06 -13.20
C CYS A 86 26.28 0.79 -13.12
N TRP A 87 25.42 0.73 -12.11
CA TRP A 87 24.61 -0.41 -11.77
C TRP A 87 23.18 0.04 -11.53
N TRP A 88 22.29 -0.95 -11.48
CA TRP A 88 20.90 -0.73 -11.14
C TRP A 88 20.40 -1.83 -10.21
N ALA A 89 19.38 -1.49 -9.44
CA ALA A 89 18.64 -2.39 -8.59
C ALA A 89 17.16 -2.02 -8.67
N ASP A 90 16.34 -3.05 -8.68
CA ASP A 90 14.88 -2.99 -8.66
C ASP A 90 14.43 -3.91 -7.53
N VAL A 91 13.95 -3.30 -6.45
CA VAL A 91 13.38 -4.00 -5.29
C VAL A 91 11.88 -3.92 -5.42
N TRP A 92 11.22 -5.07 -5.34
CA TRP A 92 9.79 -5.18 -5.51
C TRP A 92 9.17 -5.95 -4.36
N PHE A 93 7.89 -5.67 -4.13
CA PHE A 93 7.07 -6.51 -3.28
C PHE A 93 5.66 -6.64 -3.84
N GLN A 94 5.03 -7.78 -3.56
CA GLN A 94 3.74 -8.17 -4.11
C GLN A 94 2.77 -8.56 -3.00
N ARG A 95 1.52 -8.10 -3.14
CA ARG A 95 0.42 -8.43 -2.23
C ARG A 95 -0.69 -9.17 -2.96
N PHE A 96 -1.40 -10.01 -2.22
CA PHE A 96 -2.43 -10.88 -2.76
C PHE A 96 -3.76 -10.68 -2.05
N SER A 97 -4.83 -11.04 -2.73
CA SER A 97 -6.18 -11.11 -2.17
C SER A 97 -6.39 -12.36 -1.31
N LEU A 98 -7.50 -12.41 -0.56
CA LEU A 98 -7.90 -13.58 0.24
C LEU A 98 -8.11 -14.87 -0.57
N LEU A 99 -8.25 -14.75 -1.90
CA LEU A 99 -8.33 -15.88 -2.83
C LEU A 99 -7.00 -16.17 -3.54
N GLY A 100 -5.95 -15.41 -3.25
CA GLY A 100 -4.61 -15.61 -3.78
C GLY A 100 -4.31 -14.91 -5.12
N PHE A 101 -5.24 -14.12 -5.67
CA PHE A 101 -4.97 -13.29 -6.85
C PHE A 101 -4.00 -12.15 -6.50
N SER A 102 -3.08 -11.83 -7.41
CA SER A 102 -2.24 -10.62 -7.29
C SER A 102 -3.12 -9.37 -7.24
N LEU A 103 -2.86 -8.51 -6.26
CA LEU A 103 -3.52 -7.21 -6.15
C LEU A 103 -2.65 -6.11 -6.76
N TYR A 104 -1.35 -6.14 -6.51
CA TYR A 104 -0.37 -5.25 -7.10
C TYR A 104 1.05 -5.75 -6.79
N GLU A 105 2.00 -5.29 -7.59
CA GLU A 105 3.43 -5.36 -7.31
C GLU A 105 4.00 -3.94 -7.38
N TRP A 106 4.63 -3.48 -6.29
CA TRP A 106 5.28 -2.17 -6.25
C TRP A 106 6.77 -2.32 -6.39
N HIS A 107 7.37 -1.47 -7.22
CA HIS A 107 8.78 -1.44 -7.53
C HIS A 107 9.40 -0.14 -7.07
N HIS A 108 10.59 -0.25 -6.49
CA HIS A 108 11.50 0.86 -6.28
C HIS A 108 12.78 0.61 -7.06
N TYR A 109 12.96 1.42 -8.10
CA TYR A 109 14.11 1.34 -9.00
C TYR A 109 15.15 2.41 -8.64
N VAL A 110 16.41 1.98 -8.60
CA VAL A 110 17.57 2.87 -8.49
C VAL A 110 18.64 2.49 -9.49
N ALA A 111 19.26 3.49 -10.07
CA ALA A 111 20.46 3.38 -10.88
C ALA A 111 21.51 4.35 -10.35
N TRP A 112 22.74 3.88 -10.16
CA TRP A 112 23.83 4.65 -9.58
C TRP A 112 25.16 4.29 -10.23
N CYS A 113 26.16 5.15 -10.05
CA CYS A 113 27.53 4.89 -10.45
C CYS A 113 28.47 4.95 -9.24
N GLY A 114 29.62 4.29 -9.35
CA GLY A 114 30.66 4.26 -8.34
C GLY A 114 32.02 3.91 -8.92
N ASN A 115 33.08 4.10 -8.13
CA ASN A 115 34.48 3.90 -8.52
C ASN A 115 35.22 2.91 -7.61
N SER A 116 34.49 1.91 -7.08
CA SER A 116 34.98 0.94 -6.09
C SER A 116 35.38 1.54 -4.73
N SER A 117 35.37 2.87 -4.57
CA SER A 117 35.69 3.56 -3.30
C SER A 117 34.52 4.39 -2.79
N VAL A 118 33.77 5.03 -3.67
CA VAL A 118 32.58 5.82 -3.34
C VAL A 118 31.50 5.67 -4.40
N VAL A 119 30.25 5.92 -4.00
CA VAL A 119 29.16 6.21 -4.93
C VAL A 119 29.41 7.59 -5.53
N THR A 120 29.56 7.66 -6.85
CA THR A 120 29.91 8.89 -7.56
C THR A 120 28.69 9.67 -8.03
N GLY A 121 27.54 9.03 -8.19
CA GLY A 121 26.31 9.72 -8.57
C GLY A 121 25.09 8.82 -8.72
N TRP A 122 23.91 9.43 -8.64
CA TRP A 122 22.64 8.82 -9.02
C TRP A 122 22.38 9.05 -10.51
N GLN A 123 21.95 8.01 -11.21
CA GLN A 123 21.51 8.10 -12.60
C GLN A 123 20.01 8.30 -12.65
N ASN A 124 19.26 7.35 -12.08
CA ASN A 124 17.80 7.39 -12.03
C ASN A 124 17.30 6.84 -10.69
N ARG A 125 16.20 7.39 -10.22
CA ARG A 125 15.48 6.91 -9.03
C ARG A 125 13.99 7.16 -9.24
N TYR A 126 13.20 6.10 -9.26
CA TYR A 126 11.74 6.21 -9.40
C TYR A 126 11.06 4.97 -8.83
N ASP A 127 9.75 5.09 -8.63
CA ASP A 127 8.90 3.97 -8.28
C ASP A 127 7.84 3.75 -9.37
N TYR A 128 7.31 2.54 -9.44
CA TYR A 128 6.19 2.21 -10.31
C TYR A 128 5.42 1.01 -9.74
N VAL A 129 4.19 0.81 -10.21
CA VAL A 129 3.35 -0.31 -9.79
C VAL A 129 2.95 -1.10 -11.02
N THR A 130 3.06 -2.41 -10.95
CA THR A 130 2.67 -3.40 -11.96
C THR A 130 1.59 -4.33 -11.40
N ASP A 131 0.99 -5.16 -12.26
CA ASP A 131 -0.03 -6.15 -11.88
C ASP A 131 -1.17 -5.58 -11.02
N VAL A 132 -1.53 -4.33 -11.29
CA VAL A 132 -2.50 -3.57 -10.50
C VAL A 132 -3.91 -4.05 -10.81
N ASN A 133 -4.56 -4.62 -9.80
CA ASN A 133 -5.99 -4.84 -9.83
C ASN A 133 -6.73 -3.50 -9.74
N SER A 134 -7.83 -3.36 -10.48
CA SER A 134 -8.68 -2.16 -10.52
C SER A 134 -9.18 -1.64 -9.16
N VAL A 135 -9.04 -2.43 -8.09
CA VAL A 135 -9.46 -2.11 -6.73
C VAL A 135 -8.36 -1.48 -5.87
N ILE A 136 -7.14 -1.39 -6.41
CA ILE A 136 -5.99 -0.76 -5.77
C ILE A 136 -5.78 0.62 -6.40
N TYR A 137 -5.86 1.67 -5.60
CA TYR A 137 -5.61 3.02 -6.08
C TYR A 137 -4.24 3.49 -5.64
N VAL A 138 -3.39 3.75 -6.63
CA VAL A 138 -2.07 4.34 -6.42
C VAL A 138 -2.25 5.85 -6.26
N ARG A 139 -1.88 6.37 -5.09
CA ARG A 139 -1.97 7.79 -4.74
C ARG A 139 -0.57 8.43 -4.83
N GLU A 140 -0.35 9.49 -4.05
CA GLU A 140 0.90 10.24 -4.06
C GLU A 140 2.11 9.42 -3.60
N LEU A 141 3.27 9.84 -4.08
CA LEU A 141 4.56 9.49 -3.48
C LEU A 141 4.75 10.35 -2.23
N VAL A 142 4.63 9.74 -1.06
CA VAL A 142 4.69 10.42 0.24
C VAL A 142 6.12 10.81 0.60
N VAL A 143 7.07 9.91 0.33
CA VAL A 143 8.50 10.15 0.57
C VAL A 143 9.29 9.85 -0.70
N ASN A 144 10.19 10.77 -1.04
CA ASN A 144 11.22 10.58 -2.05
C ASN A 144 12.51 11.28 -1.60
N GLN A 145 13.42 10.52 -0.99
CA GLN A 145 14.65 11.06 -0.43
C GLN A 145 15.85 10.19 -0.82
N ALA A 146 17.01 10.80 -0.96
CA ALA A 146 18.28 10.08 -1.04
C ALA A 146 19.39 10.81 -0.31
N SER A 147 20.42 10.07 0.06
CA SER A 147 21.69 10.67 0.45
C SER A 147 22.43 11.24 -0.77
N GLY A 148 23.30 12.21 -0.51
CA GLY A 148 24.26 12.68 -1.50
C GLY A 148 25.29 11.61 -1.85
N PRO A 149 25.86 11.65 -3.07
CA PRO A 149 27.03 10.86 -3.44
C PRO A 149 28.29 11.37 -2.71
N GLY A 150 29.40 10.63 -2.86
CA GLY A 150 30.71 10.96 -2.27
C GLY A 150 31.09 10.15 -1.04
N SER A 151 30.23 9.22 -0.62
CA SER A 151 30.51 8.24 0.44
C SER A 151 30.57 6.83 -0.14
N TRP A 152 31.19 5.89 0.60
CA TRP A 152 31.23 4.47 0.22
C TRP A 152 29.83 3.89 0.00
N GLN A 153 28.88 4.31 0.82
CA GLN A 153 27.47 3.92 0.77
C GLN A 153 26.62 5.17 0.49
N ALA A 154 25.59 5.00 -0.33
CA ALA A 154 24.49 5.95 -0.48
C ALA A 154 23.16 5.21 -0.31
N TRP A 155 22.05 5.93 -0.10
CA TRP A 155 20.73 5.32 0.01
C TRP A 155 19.66 6.12 -0.72
N SER A 156 18.63 5.41 -1.15
CA SER A 156 17.38 5.95 -1.69
C SER A 156 16.23 5.42 -0.85
N HIS A 157 15.34 6.30 -0.42
CA HIS A 157 14.14 5.97 0.34
C HIS A 157 12.91 6.48 -0.40
N MET A 158 11.94 5.58 -0.60
CA MET A 158 10.64 5.91 -1.18
C MET A 158 9.51 5.33 -0.36
N GLN A 159 8.41 6.08 -0.25
CA GLN A 159 7.17 5.63 0.38
C GLN A 159 5.98 6.03 -0.48
N ARG A 160 5.09 5.09 -0.75
CA ARG A 160 3.90 5.29 -1.58
C ARG A 160 2.65 5.26 -0.71
N HIS A 161 1.64 6.04 -1.07
CA HIS A 161 0.30 5.89 -0.53
C HIS A 161 -0.54 5.01 -1.48
N LEU A 162 -1.11 3.93 -0.94
CA LEU A 162 -2.01 3.02 -1.64
C LEU A 162 -3.33 2.93 -0.89
N GLU A 163 -4.45 2.94 -1.61
CA GLU A 163 -5.77 2.68 -1.04
C GLU A 163 -6.27 1.31 -1.48
N TYR A 164 -6.77 0.54 -0.52
CA TYR A 164 -7.41 -0.75 -0.76
C TYR A 164 -8.92 -0.56 -0.75
N CYS A 165 -9.56 -0.93 -1.86
CA CYS A 165 -10.97 -0.71 -2.04
C CYS A 165 -11.70 -1.99 -2.43
N VAL A 166 -13.00 -1.97 -2.26
CA VAL A 166 -13.90 -3.02 -2.75
C VAL A 166 -15.03 -2.31 -3.48
N VAL A 167 -15.32 -2.70 -4.72
CA VAL A 167 -16.23 -1.99 -5.64
C VAL A 167 -17.56 -1.61 -4.98
N ARG A 168 -18.12 -2.48 -4.13
CA ARG A 168 -19.38 -2.22 -3.41
C ARG A 168 -19.21 -1.42 -2.12
N TYR A 169 -18.06 -1.48 -1.46
CA TYR A 169 -17.87 -0.92 -0.11
C TYR A 169 -17.10 0.40 -0.10
N GLY A 170 -16.38 0.71 -1.18
CA GLY A 170 -15.45 1.83 -1.23
C GLY A 170 -14.08 1.43 -0.68
N CYS A 171 -13.24 2.43 -0.41
CA CYS A 171 -11.91 2.21 0.14
C CYS A 171 -12.00 1.99 1.64
N TYR A 172 -11.43 0.89 2.10
CA TYR A 172 -11.53 0.44 3.50
C TYR A 172 -10.20 0.57 4.25
N ALA A 173 -9.07 0.64 3.56
CA ALA A 173 -7.76 0.79 4.17
C ALA A 173 -6.84 1.70 3.35
N ASN A 174 -5.95 2.40 4.06
CA ASN A 174 -4.82 3.11 3.49
C ASN A 174 -3.54 2.37 3.90
N ALA A 175 -2.65 2.15 2.96
CA ALA A 175 -1.35 1.54 3.18
C ALA A 175 -0.24 2.50 2.75
N TYR A 176 0.84 2.51 3.51
CA TYR A 176 1.99 3.37 3.31
C TYR A 176 3.28 2.57 3.21
N PRO A 177 3.35 1.60 2.28
CA PRO A 177 4.56 0.79 2.14
C PRO A 177 5.73 1.68 1.76
N TRP A 178 6.89 1.32 2.30
CA TRP A 178 8.12 2.04 2.05
C TRP A 178 9.27 1.05 1.96
N ASN A 179 10.27 1.43 1.21
CA ASN A 179 11.55 0.74 1.26
C ASN A 179 12.70 1.74 1.18
N LYS A 180 13.87 1.26 1.55
CA LYS A 180 15.13 1.97 1.45
C LYS A 180 16.16 1.05 0.84
N ILE A 181 16.72 1.47 -0.28
CA ILE A 181 17.78 0.75 -0.99
C ILE A 181 19.10 1.44 -0.66
N TYR A 182 20.04 0.67 -0.10
CA TYR A 182 21.42 1.09 0.11
C TYR A 182 22.27 0.59 -1.05
N VAL A 183 23.06 1.47 -1.62
CA VAL A 183 23.93 1.19 -2.76
C VAL A 183 25.38 1.48 -2.39
N TYR A 184 26.32 0.75 -2.99
CA TYR A 184 27.73 0.84 -2.66
C TYR A 184 28.58 1.21 -3.89
N GLY A 185 29.74 1.80 -3.64
CA GLY A 185 30.67 2.25 -4.70
C GLY A 185 31.22 1.13 -5.58
N ASP A 186 31.14 -0.13 -5.11
CA ASP A 186 31.52 -1.35 -5.84
C ASP A 186 30.36 -2.00 -6.62
N GLY A 187 29.16 -1.41 -6.59
CA GLY A 187 27.99 -1.92 -7.29
C GLY A 187 27.14 -2.93 -6.53
N ARG A 188 27.48 -3.25 -5.27
CA ARG A 188 26.57 -3.99 -4.40
C ARG A 188 25.37 -3.14 -3.99
N PHE A 189 24.31 -3.80 -3.54
CA PHE A 189 23.18 -3.15 -2.89
C PHE A 189 22.58 -4.04 -1.79
N THR A 190 21.92 -3.41 -0.83
CA THR A 190 21.06 -4.04 0.18
C THR A 190 19.77 -3.23 0.31
N TYR A 191 18.75 -3.79 0.94
CA TYR A 191 17.48 -3.09 1.10
C TYR A 191 16.77 -3.50 2.39
N GLU A 192 15.94 -2.59 2.88
CA GLU A 192 15.00 -2.81 3.98
C GLU A 192 13.68 -2.09 3.67
N GLY A 193 12.60 -2.47 4.34
CA GLY A 193 11.30 -1.86 4.09
C GLY A 193 10.19 -2.37 4.99
N SER A 194 9.04 -1.74 4.85
CA SER A 194 7.76 -2.18 5.38
C SER A 194 6.79 -2.30 4.21
N TYR A 195 6.14 -3.46 4.11
CA TYR A 195 5.43 -3.91 2.92
C TYR A 195 3.98 -4.31 3.22
#